data_AF-A0A9D6RI55-F1
#
_entry.id   AF-A0A9D6RI55-F1
#
_cell.length_a   1.000
_cell.length_b   1.000
_cell.length_c   1.000
_cell.angle_alpha   90.00
_cell.angle_beta   90.00
_cell.angle_gamma   90.00
#
_symmetry.space_group_name_H-M   'P 1'
#
loop_
_entity.id
_entity.type
_entity.pdbx_description
1 polymer ?
#
loop_
_entity_poly.entity_id
_entity_poly.type
_entity_poly.pdbx_seq_one_letter_code
_entity_poly.pdbx_strand_id
1 'polypeptide(L)'
;MAQQANTTQRMPRSRVAPLLVGLALLGLGGAGSRAVAQTFAYTPRDLLLGFRQTGATSELLVNLGPVTAFSQAKPGAMIPIAQLSAEQLKNAFSTLDNLQWSVIAGVRVADGGDPAIPESTVWTTKPRAKFDTQTDALKRKSEFSQALAANKIDSIARGGVALGSQSSADPLSNTKALVLEPAGNKLAYSAFMTTKGNLGGTVQASVEANTKTFTSAIRSDFYELLPSDDNAPATYLGYFELSPEGTLFFKAAGGDVLPLERPTIQGIARDVTISKVTFSTMNDATVVYRLCITNSLGLNTPIEQWPVCVGEVKGDGQAHTLEDQSVEDDRFYAIKAGR
;
A
#
# COMPACT_ATOMS: atom_id res chain seq x y z
N MET A 1 32.51 -69.21 -4.33
CA MET A 1 31.96 -67.85 -4.17
C MET A 1 30.56 -67.97 -3.59
N ALA A 2 30.40 -67.77 -2.28
CA ALA A 2 29.10 -67.81 -1.61
C ALA A 2 29.03 -66.63 -0.64
N GLN A 3 28.08 -65.72 -0.88
CA GLN A 3 27.83 -64.52 -0.08
C GLN A 3 26.98 -64.88 1.15
N GLN A 4 27.48 -64.54 2.34
CA GLN A 4 26.73 -64.60 3.59
C GLN A 4 25.98 -63.28 3.82
N ALA A 5 24.68 -63.41 4.12
CA ALA A 5 23.80 -62.34 4.56
C ALA A 5 24.09 -61.97 6.02
N ASN A 6 24.13 -60.67 6.33
CA ASN A 6 24.35 -60.16 7.68
C ASN A 6 23.10 -59.42 8.16
N THR A 7 22.42 -60.03 9.13
CA THR A 7 21.18 -59.54 9.76
C THR A 7 21.56 -58.63 10.94
N THR A 8 21.33 -57.33 10.83
CA THR A 8 21.61 -56.39 11.94
C THR A 8 20.37 -56.25 12.85
N GLN A 9 20.49 -56.79 14.05
CA GLN A 9 19.50 -56.76 15.12
C GLN A 9 19.50 -55.37 15.80
N ARG A 10 18.34 -54.68 15.78
CA ARG A 10 18.12 -53.42 16.51
C ARG A 10 17.85 -53.68 17.99
N MET A 11 18.62 -53.05 18.87
CA MET A 11 18.30 -52.96 20.31
C MET A 11 17.48 -51.70 20.63
N PRO A 12 16.52 -51.77 21.58
CA PRO A 12 15.75 -50.62 22.03
C PRO A 12 16.54 -49.79 23.07
N ARG A 13 16.66 -48.49 22.84
CA ARG A 13 17.26 -47.53 23.79
C ARG A 13 16.23 -47.14 24.85
N SER A 14 16.51 -47.54 26.09
CA SER A 14 15.87 -47.08 27.33
C SER A 14 16.11 -45.57 27.52
N ARG A 15 15.03 -44.81 27.76
CA ARG A 15 15.07 -43.38 28.10
C ARG A 15 15.11 -43.23 29.61
N VAL A 16 16.25 -42.79 30.15
CA VAL A 16 16.38 -42.32 31.53
C VAL A 16 16.18 -40.81 31.53
N ALA A 17 15.17 -40.34 32.28
CA ALA A 17 14.91 -38.91 32.47
C ALA A 17 15.77 -38.38 33.63
N PRO A 18 16.52 -37.26 33.45
CA PRO A 18 17.21 -36.63 34.56
C PRO A 18 16.26 -35.72 35.35
N LEU A 19 16.26 -35.93 36.65
CA LEU A 19 15.71 -35.07 37.70
C LEU A 19 16.51 -33.77 37.75
N LEU A 20 15.89 -32.64 37.41
CA LEU A 20 16.49 -31.30 37.47
C LEU A 20 16.04 -30.58 38.74
N VAL A 21 16.97 -30.43 39.69
CA VAL A 21 16.83 -29.67 40.93
C VAL A 21 17.56 -28.34 40.77
N GLY A 22 16.87 -27.25 41.14
CA GLY A 22 17.47 -26.04 41.71
C GLY A 22 17.98 -24.98 40.72
N LEU A 23 17.38 -23.78 40.74
CA LEU A 23 17.81 -22.66 41.58
C LEU A 23 17.03 -21.41 41.15
N ALA A 24 16.17 -20.88 42.02
CA ALA A 24 15.49 -19.62 41.80
C ALA A 24 16.44 -18.45 42.16
N LEU A 25 16.84 -17.67 41.16
CA LEU A 25 17.45 -16.36 41.34
C LEU A 25 16.51 -15.31 40.71
N LEU A 26 15.57 -14.79 41.50
CA LEU A 26 14.82 -13.58 41.14
C LEU A 26 15.71 -12.36 41.45
N GLY A 27 16.57 -12.01 40.49
CA GLY A 27 17.30 -10.74 40.51
C GLY A 27 16.38 -9.62 40.00
N LEU A 28 15.92 -8.76 40.91
CA LEU A 28 15.42 -7.43 40.57
C LEU A 28 16.57 -6.62 39.95
N GLY A 29 16.59 -6.56 38.62
CA GLY A 29 17.46 -5.72 37.84
C GLY A 29 16.68 -5.10 36.70
N GLY A 30 15.64 -4.31 37.04
CA GLY A 30 14.92 -3.47 36.10
C GLY A 30 15.81 -2.34 35.61
N ALA A 31 16.85 -2.67 34.83
CA ALA A 31 17.42 -1.73 33.88
C ALA A 31 16.34 -1.49 32.84
N GLY A 32 15.41 -0.59 33.16
CA GLY A 32 14.53 0.00 32.15
C GLY A 32 15.46 0.61 31.12
N SER A 33 15.62 -0.08 30.00
CA SER A 33 16.19 0.49 28.79
C SER A 33 15.37 1.74 28.56
N ARG A 34 15.95 2.90 28.91
CA ARG A 34 15.44 4.18 28.44
C ARG A 34 15.54 4.05 26.94
N ALA A 35 14.42 3.72 26.30
CA ALA A 35 14.29 3.83 24.88
C ALA A 35 14.59 5.29 24.59
N VAL A 36 15.84 5.57 24.19
CA VAL A 36 16.21 6.88 23.68
C VAL A 36 15.39 6.96 22.41
N ALA A 37 14.29 7.70 22.51
CA ALA A 37 13.36 7.85 21.44
C ALA A 37 14.16 8.42 20.25
N GLN A 38 14.11 7.71 19.13
CA GLN A 38 14.99 7.96 18.00
C GLN A 38 14.34 8.97 17.07
N THR A 39 15.12 9.96 16.65
CA THR A 39 14.73 10.99 15.70
C THR A 39 14.66 10.43 14.27
N PHE A 40 14.03 11.18 13.37
CA PHE A 40 13.93 10.83 11.95
C PHE A 40 15.25 10.37 11.34
N ALA A 41 15.20 9.21 10.69
CA ALA A 41 16.35 8.59 10.05
C ALA A 41 16.08 8.47 8.55
N TYR A 42 17.12 8.65 7.75
CA TYR A 42 17.09 8.51 6.30
C TYR A 42 18.36 7.83 5.82
N THR A 43 18.19 6.81 4.99
CA THR A 43 19.26 6.21 4.20
C THR A 43 19.05 6.62 2.74
N PRO A 44 20.13 6.88 1.97
CA PRO A 44 19.96 7.12 0.54
C PRO A 44 19.13 6.01 -0.13
N ARG A 45 18.24 6.41 -1.05
CA ARG A 45 17.26 5.56 -1.75
C ARG A 45 16.08 5.08 -0.92
N ASP A 46 15.94 5.58 0.29
CA ASP A 46 14.67 5.47 0.99
C ASP A 46 13.59 6.27 0.25
N LEU A 47 12.39 5.71 0.26
CA LEU A 47 11.18 6.30 -0.28
C LEU A 47 10.55 7.21 0.75
N LEU A 48 10.32 8.46 0.38
CA LEU A 48 9.76 9.50 1.23
C LEU A 48 8.33 9.79 0.84
N LEU A 49 7.46 9.91 1.83
CA LEU A 49 6.09 10.39 1.70
C LEU A 49 5.99 11.75 2.39
N GLY A 50 5.64 12.77 1.62
CA GLY A 50 5.43 14.12 2.15
C GLY A 50 3.97 14.50 2.11
N PHE A 51 3.51 15.20 3.14
CA PHE A 51 2.20 15.85 3.21
C PHE A 51 2.35 17.33 3.53
N ARG A 52 1.52 18.15 2.90
CA ARG A 52 1.35 19.56 3.23
C ARG A 52 -0.08 20.00 2.99
N GLN A 53 -0.48 21.09 3.63
CA GLN A 53 -1.79 21.67 3.46
C GLN A 53 -1.68 23.19 3.52
N THR A 54 -2.34 23.89 2.60
CA THR A 54 -2.33 25.36 2.60
C THR A 54 -3.01 25.88 3.86
N GLY A 55 -2.32 26.73 4.62
CA GLY A 55 -2.81 27.32 5.87
C GLY A 55 -2.63 26.43 7.11
N ALA A 56 -2.06 25.23 6.98
CA ALA A 56 -1.68 24.43 8.15
C ALA A 56 -0.42 25.01 8.83
N THR A 57 -0.26 24.72 10.12
CA THR A 57 0.93 25.10 10.91
C THR A 57 2.10 24.14 10.73
N SER A 58 1.83 22.96 10.17
CA SER A 58 2.74 21.84 10.11
C SER A 58 2.63 21.13 8.76
N GLU A 59 3.69 20.43 8.43
CA GLU A 59 3.83 19.49 7.32
C GLU A 59 4.31 18.15 7.91
N LEU A 60 4.27 17.09 7.11
CA LEU A 60 4.64 15.76 7.57
C LEU A 60 5.54 15.09 6.55
N LEU A 61 6.71 14.62 6.99
CA LEU A 61 7.59 13.80 6.18
C LEU A 61 7.73 12.42 6.81
N VAL A 62 7.51 11.39 6.01
CA VAL A 62 7.55 9.99 6.43
C VAL A 62 8.57 9.24 5.58
N ASN A 63 9.50 8.54 6.22
CA ASN A 63 10.39 7.59 5.57
C ASN A 63 9.70 6.23 5.52
N LEU A 64 9.41 5.75 4.30
CA LEU A 64 8.76 4.47 4.04
C LEU A 64 9.75 3.29 3.97
N GLY A 65 11.06 3.57 4.06
CA GLY A 65 12.14 2.61 3.91
C GLY A 65 12.62 2.48 2.46
N PRO A 66 13.43 1.45 2.15
CA PRO A 66 14.12 1.36 0.87
C PRO A 66 13.16 1.21 -0.31
N VAL A 67 13.39 1.95 -1.39
CA VAL A 67 12.54 1.94 -2.60
C VAL A 67 12.40 0.55 -3.23
N THR A 68 13.38 -0.34 -3.06
CA THR A 68 13.36 -1.72 -3.57
C THR A 68 12.22 -2.55 -2.98
N ALA A 69 11.76 -2.24 -1.76
CA ALA A 69 10.58 -2.88 -1.18
C ALA A 69 9.29 -2.63 -2.00
N PHE A 70 9.27 -1.55 -2.80
CA PHE A 70 8.14 -1.14 -3.63
C PHE A 70 8.39 -1.44 -5.11
N SER A 71 9.57 -1.10 -5.64
CA SER A 71 9.89 -1.29 -7.06
C SER A 71 10.09 -2.76 -7.46
N GLN A 72 10.44 -3.62 -6.51
CA GLN A 72 10.55 -5.07 -6.71
C GLN A 72 9.41 -5.85 -6.02
N ALA A 73 8.35 -5.15 -5.60
CA ALA A 73 7.19 -5.79 -5.03
C ALA A 73 6.59 -6.78 -6.03
N LYS A 74 6.13 -7.92 -5.52
CA LYS A 74 5.49 -8.92 -6.39
C LYS A 74 4.28 -8.30 -7.09
N PRO A 75 4.06 -8.59 -8.37
CA PRO A 75 2.78 -8.42 -9.06
C PRO A 75 1.53 -8.45 -8.16
N GLY A 76 0.82 -7.32 -8.06
CA GLY A 76 -0.46 -7.22 -7.35
C GLY A 76 -0.37 -7.23 -5.82
N ALA A 77 0.84 -7.27 -5.26
CA ALA A 77 1.03 -7.19 -3.81
C ALA A 77 0.44 -5.90 -3.25
N MET A 78 -0.23 -6.04 -2.12
CA MET A 78 -0.76 -4.95 -1.32
C MET A 78 0.17 -4.76 -0.12
N ILE A 79 0.80 -3.60 -0.03
CA ILE A 79 1.76 -3.25 1.03
C ILE A 79 1.15 -2.13 1.88
N PRO A 80 0.66 -2.43 3.09
CA PRO A 80 0.22 -1.40 4.04
C PRO A 80 1.40 -0.51 4.46
N ILE A 81 1.19 0.80 4.53
CA ILE A 81 2.22 1.74 4.98
C ILE A 81 2.17 1.87 6.50
N ALA A 82 2.88 0.97 7.20
CA ALA A 82 2.87 0.90 8.66
C ALA A 82 3.65 2.05 9.36
N GLN A 83 4.45 2.80 8.61
CA GLN A 83 5.25 3.93 9.09
C GLN A 83 4.41 5.19 9.36
N LEU A 84 3.15 5.21 8.90
CA LEU A 84 2.21 6.29 9.11
C LEU A 84 0.91 5.73 9.70
N SER A 85 0.54 6.18 10.89
CA SER A 85 -0.79 5.93 11.45
C SER A 85 -1.77 7.05 11.11
N ALA A 86 -3.06 6.73 11.09
CA ALA A 86 -4.12 7.73 10.95
C ALA A 86 -4.08 8.78 12.07
N GLU A 87 -3.66 8.39 13.28
CA GLU A 87 -3.52 9.29 14.42
C GLU A 87 -2.38 10.30 14.21
N GLN A 88 -1.22 9.86 13.71
CA GLN A 88 -0.11 10.75 13.35
C GLN A 88 -0.52 11.76 12.29
N LEU A 89 -1.27 11.31 11.27
CA LEU A 89 -1.75 12.20 10.21
C LEU A 89 -2.75 13.24 10.75
N LYS A 90 -3.69 12.82 11.59
CA LYS A 90 -4.69 13.72 12.23
C LYS A 90 -4.08 14.62 13.32
N ASN A 91 -2.94 14.22 13.90
CA ASN A 91 -2.16 15.08 14.78
C ASN A 91 -1.46 16.21 13.98
N ALA A 92 -0.99 15.91 12.77
CA ALA A 92 -0.36 16.89 11.90
C ALA A 92 -1.36 17.88 11.26
N PHE A 93 -2.57 17.43 10.93
CA PHE A 93 -3.57 18.20 10.20
C PHE A 93 -4.95 18.13 10.87
N SER A 94 -5.57 19.29 11.11
CA SER A 94 -6.90 19.40 11.74
C SER A 94 -8.04 18.88 10.84
N THR A 95 -7.83 18.88 9.53
CA THR A 95 -8.69 18.24 8.52
C THR A 95 -7.80 17.66 7.42
N LEU A 96 -8.26 16.55 6.83
CA LEU A 96 -7.59 15.94 5.68
C LEU A 96 -8.12 16.46 4.33
N ASP A 97 -9.00 17.46 4.33
CA ASP A 97 -9.42 18.19 3.13
C ASP A 97 -8.30 19.08 2.58
N ASN A 98 -8.19 19.17 1.25
CA ASN A 98 -7.14 19.95 0.57
C ASN A 98 -5.70 19.57 0.96
N LEU A 99 -5.51 18.34 1.45
CA LEU A 99 -4.22 17.77 1.79
C LEU A 99 -3.49 17.40 0.49
N GLN A 100 -2.29 17.92 0.32
CA GLN A 100 -1.39 17.62 -0.79
C GLN A 100 -0.37 16.59 -0.35
N TRP A 101 -0.16 15.55 -1.14
CA TRP A 101 0.82 14.51 -0.80
C TRP A 101 1.45 13.85 -2.02
N SER A 102 2.71 13.43 -1.88
CA SER A 102 3.41 12.67 -2.90
C SER A 102 4.33 11.63 -2.28
N VAL A 103 4.69 10.61 -3.05
CA VAL A 103 5.75 9.67 -2.69
C VAL A 103 6.92 9.83 -3.66
N ILE A 104 8.14 10.02 -3.13
CA ILE A 104 9.34 10.38 -3.90
C ILE A 104 10.58 9.65 -3.39
N ALA A 105 11.47 9.25 -4.29
CA ALA A 105 12.82 8.78 -4.00
C ALA A 105 13.77 9.21 -5.14
N GLY A 106 15.07 9.25 -4.85
CA GLY A 106 16.08 9.51 -5.87
C GLY A 106 17.40 8.85 -5.55
N VAL A 107 18.16 8.52 -6.59
CA VAL A 107 19.58 8.16 -6.50
C VAL A 107 20.38 9.41 -6.84
N ARG A 108 21.15 9.92 -5.87
CA ARG A 108 22.00 11.08 -6.11
C ARG A 108 23.19 10.71 -7.01
N VAL A 109 23.76 11.70 -7.68
CA VAL A 109 25.08 11.55 -8.30
C VAL A 109 26.12 11.25 -7.22
N ALA A 110 27.04 10.33 -7.51
CA ALA A 110 28.05 9.81 -6.60
C ALA A 110 27.47 9.25 -5.29
N ASP A 111 26.30 8.63 -5.35
CA ASP A 111 25.69 7.93 -4.21
C ASP A 111 26.45 6.66 -3.84
N GLY A 112 27.23 6.09 -4.77
CA GLY A 112 28.14 4.97 -4.52
C GLY A 112 27.46 3.64 -4.16
N GLY A 113 26.15 3.52 -4.35
CA GLY A 113 25.37 2.34 -4.01
C GLY A 113 25.24 1.31 -5.15
N ASP A 114 24.07 0.65 -5.23
CA ASP A 114 23.77 -0.42 -6.19
C ASP A 114 24.00 0.01 -7.65
N PRO A 115 24.96 -0.62 -8.37
CA PRO A 115 25.25 -0.33 -9.77
C PRO A 115 24.15 -0.76 -10.74
N ALA A 116 23.19 -1.58 -10.30
CA ALA A 116 22.03 -1.95 -11.11
C ALA A 116 21.03 -0.81 -11.26
N ILE A 117 21.11 0.22 -10.42
CA ILE A 117 20.26 1.41 -10.50
C ILE A 117 21.13 2.61 -10.90
N PRO A 118 20.97 3.14 -12.13
CA PRO A 118 21.72 4.30 -12.58
C PRO A 118 21.57 5.50 -11.63
N GLU A 119 22.64 6.29 -11.51
CA GLU A 119 22.59 7.58 -10.81
C GLU A 119 21.54 8.49 -11.44
N SER A 120 20.98 9.41 -10.65
CA SER A 120 19.88 10.30 -11.09
C SER A 120 18.58 9.58 -11.47
N THR A 121 18.43 8.29 -11.14
CA THR A 121 17.11 7.63 -11.14
C THR A 121 16.21 8.31 -10.13
N VAL A 122 14.96 8.57 -10.54
CA VAL A 122 13.93 9.19 -9.70
C VAL A 122 12.73 8.27 -9.66
N TRP A 123 12.17 8.05 -8.47
CA TRP A 123 10.85 7.48 -8.33
C TRP A 123 9.91 8.55 -7.81
N THR A 124 8.73 8.64 -8.40
CA THR A 124 7.78 9.67 -7.99
C THR A 124 6.36 9.27 -8.34
N THR A 125 5.41 9.86 -7.64
CA THR A 125 4.00 9.66 -7.90
C THR A 125 3.44 10.61 -8.96
N LYS A 126 2.34 10.23 -9.61
CA LYS A 126 1.53 11.06 -10.50
C LYS A 126 0.05 10.89 -10.13
N PRO A 127 -0.65 11.96 -9.71
CA PRO A 127 -2.03 11.86 -9.24
C PRO A 127 -3.00 11.44 -10.34
N ARG A 128 -3.90 10.51 -10.03
CA ARG A 128 -4.97 10.16 -10.95
C ARG A 128 -6.03 11.26 -11.02
N ALA A 129 -6.47 11.58 -12.23
CA ALA A 129 -7.64 12.45 -12.43
C ALA A 129 -8.97 11.72 -12.20
N LYS A 130 -8.98 10.39 -12.41
CA LYS A 130 -10.11 9.49 -12.18
C LYS A 130 -9.62 8.26 -11.44
N PHE A 131 -10.37 7.81 -10.43
CA PHE A 131 -9.95 6.77 -9.49
C PHE A 131 -9.46 5.47 -10.17
N ASP A 132 -10.16 4.99 -11.19
CA ASP A 132 -9.84 3.73 -11.88
C ASP A 132 -9.09 3.89 -13.19
N THR A 133 -8.61 5.09 -13.51
CA THR A 133 -7.85 5.34 -14.73
C THR A 133 -6.40 5.64 -14.39
N GLN A 134 -5.50 4.72 -14.77
CA GLN A 134 -4.07 4.97 -14.72
C GLN A 134 -3.74 6.23 -15.53
N THR A 135 -2.84 7.04 -14.99
CA THR A 135 -2.30 8.22 -15.65
C THR A 135 -1.40 7.86 -16.82
N ASP A 136 -1.25 8.79 -17.77
CA ASP A 136 -0.17 8.68 -18.74
C ASP A 136 1.17 8.68 -18.01
N ALA A 137 2.11 7.85 -18.44
CA ALA A 137 3.44 7.81 -17.85
C ALA A 137 4.15 9.17 -17.91
N LEU A 138 4.89 9.49 -16.86
CA LEU A 138 5.91 10.56 -16.92
C LEU A 138 6.95 10.22 -17.98
N LYS A 139 7.69 11.22 -18.47
CA LYS A 139 8.77 10.99 -19.42
C LYS A 139 10.09 10.90 -18.67
N ARG A 140 10.91 9.92 -19.04
CA ARG A 140 12.33 9.87 -18.64
C ARG A 140 13.05 11.08 -19.22
N LYS A 141 14.10 11.53 -18.55
CA LYS A 141 14.96 12.64 -19.02
C LYS A 141 16.41 12.26 -18.88
N SER A 142 17.29 13.04 -19.51
CA SER A 142 18.73 12.86 -19.40
C SER A 142 19.17 12.86 -17.93
N GLU A 143 20.28 12.19 -17.64
CA GLU A 143 20.85 12.12 -16.30
C GLU A 143 21.01 13.51 -15.68
N PHE A 144 21.57 14.45 -16.42
CA PHE A 144 21.72 15.85 -16.00
C PHE A 144 20.41 16.51 -15.57
N SER A 145 19.33 16.28 -16.33
CA SER A 145 18.02 16.87 -16.03
C SER A 145 17.40 16.24 -14.79
N GLN A 146 17.51 14.91 -14.64
CA GLN A 146 16.94 14.20 -13.49
C GLN A 146 17.77 14.38 -12.21
N ALA A 147 19.08 14.62 -12.32
CA ALA A 147 19.96 14.89 -11.19
C ALA A 147 19.45 16.05 -10.32
N LEU A 148 18.85 17.07 -10.95
CA LEU A 148 18.24 18.19 -10.23
C LEU A 148 17.07 17.76 -9.36
N ALA A 149 16.23 16.83 -9.83
CA ALA A 149 15.15 16.27 -9.03
C ALA A 149 15.69 15.36 -7.91
N ALA A 150 16.63 14.46 -8.23
CA ALA A 150 17.25 13.57 -7.25
C ALA A 150 17.94 14.36 -6.10
N ASN A 151 18.67 15.43 -6.42
CA ASN A 151 19.30 16.31 -5.42
C ASN A 151 18.28 17.02 -4.52
N LYS A 152 17.13 17.43 -5.06
CA LYS A 152 16.05 18.03 -4.24
C LYS A 152 15.42 16.99 -3.32
N ILE A 153 15.24 15.76 -3.77
CA ILE A 153 14.71 14.67 -2.95
C ILE A 153 15.68 14.35 -1.79
N ASP A 154 16.99 14.25 -2.05
CA ASP A 154 18.00 14.10 -0.98
C ASP A 154 17.98 15.30 -0.02
N SER A 155 17.77 16.51 -0.53
CA SER A 155 17.66 17.72 0.30
C SER A 155 16.44 17.71 1.22
N ILE A 156 15.27 17.24 0.74
CA ILE A 156 14.07 17.03 1.56
C ILE A 156 14.40 16.05 2.70
N ALA A 157 15.02 14.91 2.37
CA ALA A 157 15.36 13.88 3.35
C ALA A 157 16.32 14.40 4.44
N ARG A 158 17.37 15.11 4.04
CA ARG A 158 18.33 15.74 4.96
C ARG A 158 17.67 16.84 5.79
N GLY A 159 16.73 17.58 5.22
CA GLY A 159 15.88 18.53 5.92
C GLY A 159 15.09 17.87 7.05
N GLY A 160 14.42 16.75 6.75
CA GLY A 160 13.72 15.94 7.75
C GLY A 160 14.64 15.43 8.86
N VAL A 161 15.84 14.94 8.54
CA VAL A 161 16.84 14.52 9.55
C VAL A 161 17.25 15.70 10.44
N ALA A 162 17.52 16.87 9.83
CA ALA A 162 17.92 18.06 10.58
C ALA A 162 16.80 18.55 11.50
N LEU A 163 15.56 18.64 11.01
CA LEU A 163 14.40 19.05 11.80
C LEU A 163 14.05 18.02 12.90
N GLY A 164 14.14 16.73 12.59
CA GLY A 164 13.94 15.65 13.55
C GLY A 164 14.95 15.70 14.68
N SER A 165 16.21 16.06 14.40
CA SER A 165 17.26 16.22 15.42
C SER A 165 17.08 17.42 16.35
N GLN A 166 16.30 18.42 15.93
CA GLN A 166 15.99 19.62 16.71
C GLN A 166 14.78 19.42 17.63
N SER A 167 14.02 18.34 17.43
CA SER A 167 12.82 18.04 18.20
C SER A 167 13.07 16.85 19.14
N SER A 168 12.43 16.85 20.30
CA SER A 168 12.40 15.63 21.12
C SER A 168 11.65 14.54 20.37
N ALA A 169 12.05 13.30 20.55
CA ALA A 169 11.34 12.20 19.93
C ALA A 169 9.99 11.97 20.64
N ASP A 170 8.97 11.73 19.82
CA ASP A 170 7.56 11.71 20.18
C ASP A 170 6.83 10.75 19.23
N PRO A 171 5.98 9.83 19.73
CA PRO A 171 5.33 8.83 18.89
C PRO A 171 4.38 9.41 17.84
N LEU A 172 3.87 10.63 18.03
CA LEU A 172 2.92 11.27 17.13
C LEU A 172 3.57 12.30 16.19
N SER A 173 4.74 12.84 16.53
CA SER A 173 5.35 13.92 15.76
C SER A 173 6.83 13.74 15.41
N ASN A 174 7.58 12.83 16.03
CA ASN A 174 9.00 12.65 15.73
C ASN A 174 9.50 11.26 16.11
N THR A 175 9.53 10.37 15.14
CA THR A 175 10.02 8.98 15.26
C THR A 175 11.12 8.73 14.24
N LYS A 176 11.71 7.53 14.22
CA LYS A 176 12.65 7.14 13.15
C LYS A 176 12.08 7.30 11.74
N ALA A 177 10.78 7.06 11.59
CA ALA A 177 10.13 6.97 10.30
C ALA A 177 9.31 8.22 9.96
N LEU A 178 9.15 9.17 10.87
CA LEU A 178 8.24 10.30 10.68
C LEU A 178 8.75 11.53 11.43
N VAL A 179 8.67 12.69 10.79
CA VAL A 179 8.90 13.99 11.40
C VAL A 179 7.81 14.96 10.99
N LEU A 180 7.27 15.66 11.98
CA LEU A 180 6.40 16.81 11.79
C LEU A 180 7.27 18.04 11.56
N GLU A 181 7.14 18.64 10.39
CA GLU A 181 7.95 19.76 9.94
C GLU A 181 7.16 21.07 10.13
N PRO A 182 7.76 22.16 10.64
CA PRO A 182 7.06 23.44 10.71
C PRO A 182 6.72 23.95 9.31
N ALA A 183 5.46 24.33 9.08
CA ALA A 183 5.03 24.83 7.77
C ALA A 183 5.83 26.08 7.37
N GLY A 184 6.25 26.13 6.10
CA GLY A 184 7.05 27.24 5.56
C GLY A 184 8.53 27.26 5.99
N ASN A 185 8.98 26.27 6.78
CA ASN A 185 10.41 26.11 7.05
C ASN A 185 11.17 25.81 5.74
N LYS A 186 12.34 26.44 5.55
CA LYS A 186 13.16 26.28 4.33
C LYS A 186 13.73 24.87 4.14
N LEU A 187 13.74 24.06 5.19
CA LEU A 187 14.18 22.66 5.18
C LEU A 187 13.01 21.68 5.02
N ALA A 188 11.76 22.13 5.19
CA ALA A 188 10.58 21.27 5.11
C ALA A 188 10.27 20.88 3.66
N TYR A 189 9.47 19.83 3.53
CA TYR A 189 9.01 19.27 2.27
C TYR A 189 8.46 20.32 1.28
N SER A 190 7.61 21.24 1.74
CA SER A 190 6.98 22.23 0.85
C SER A 190 7.96 23.23 0.22
N ALA A 191 9.08 23.50 0.87
CA ALA A 191 10.11 24.42 0.37
C ALA A 191 10.66 23.94 -0.99
N PHE A 192 10.67 22.63 -1.21
CA PHE A 192 11.14 22.01 -2.44
C PHE A 192 10.02 21.77 -3.45
N MET A 193 8.78 21.57 -2.99
CA MET A 193 7.64 21.34 -3.88
C MET A 193 7.15 22.59 -4.59
N THR A 194 7.34 23.78 -4.01
CA THR A 194 6.77 25.06 -4.47
C THR A 194 5.25 25.03 -4.59
N THR A 195 4.61 26.04 -5.16
CA THR A 195 3.15 26.02 -5.39
C THR A 195 2.71 25.01 -6.44
N LYS A 196 3.63 24.52 -7.28
CA LYS A 196 3.33 23.62 -8.40
C LYS A 196 3.32 22.13 -8.04
N GLY A 197 3.85 21.75 -6.86
CA GLY A 197 3.91 20.34 -6.43
C GLY A 197 4.79 19.47 -7.32
N ASN A 198 5.79 20.05 -7.99
CA ASN A 198 6.58 19.39 -9.03
C ASN A 198 8.09 19.55 -8.76
N LEU A 199 8.48 19.46 -7.49
CA LEU A 199 9.87 19.65 -7.04
C LEU A 199 10.48 20.94 -7.62
N GLY A 200 9.71 22.03 -7.65
CA GLY A 200 10.14 23.31 -8.22
C GLY A 200 10.57 23.23 -9.68
N GLY A 201 9.79 22.51 -10.50
CA GLY A 201 9.97 22.43 -11.95
C GLY A 201 10.94 21.37 -12.46
N THR A 202 11.52 20.54 -11.58
CA THR A 202 12.48 19.50 -12.01
C THR A 202 11.82 18.23 -12.49
N VAL A 203 10.50 18.10 -12.29
CA VAL A 203 9.65 17.05 -12.87
C VAL A 203 8.52 17.68 -13.71
N GLN A 204 8.09 16.99 -14.77
CA GLN A 204 7.28 17.59 -15.84
C GLN A 204 5.84 17.93 -15.45
N ALA A 205 5.34 17.37 -14.35
CA ALA A 205 3.97 17.54 -13.88
C ALA A 205 3.97 17.60 -12.35
N SER A 206 2.85 18.02 -11.76
CA SER A 206 2.64 17.85 -10.32
C SER A 206 2.74 16.37 -9.95
N VAL A 207 3.49 16.09 -8.89
CA VAL A 207 3.62 14.76 -8.30
C VAL A 207 2.74 14.61 -7.05
N GLU A 208 2.13 15.72 -6.61
CA GLU A 208 1.26 15.77 -5.43
C GLU A 208 -0.20 15.54 -5.78
N ALA A 209 -0.80 14.52 -5.16
CA ALA A 209 -2.24 14.30 -5.17
C ALA A 209 -2.90 15.25 -4.17
N ASN A 210 -4.13 15.65 -4.45
CA ASN A 210 -4.89 16.58 -3.60
C ASN A 210 -6.24 15.96 -3.26
N THR A 211 -6.52 15.83 -1.96
CA THR A 211 -7.75 15.23 -1.44
C THR A 211 -9.02 16.04 -1.68
N LYS A 212 -8.90 17.36 -1.94
CA LYS A 212 -10.02 18.31 -2.09
C LYS A 212 -11.03 18.16 -0.95
N THR A 213 -12.26 17.72 -1.23
CA THR A 213 -13.24 17.29 -0.22
C THR A 213 -13.08 15.78 -0.04
N PHE A 214 -12.43 15.38 1.05
CA PHE A 214 -11.86 14.05 1.18
C PHE A 214 -12.89 13.02 1.67
N THR A 215 -13.83 12.67 0.79
CA THR A 215 -14.95 11.76 1.09
C THR A 215 -14.76 10.36 0.52
N SER A 216 -13.78 10.18 -0.36
CA SER A 216 -13.43 8.91 -0.99
C SER A 216 -11.93 8.77 -1.10
N ALA A 217 -11.45 7.53 -1.17
CA ALA A 217 -10.03 7.26 -1.37
C ALA A 217 -9.51 7.92 -2.66
N ILE A 218 -8.25 8.33 -2.65
CA ILE A 218 -7.57 8.90 -3.82
C ILE A 218 -6.30 8.14 -4.13
N ARG A 219 -5.98 8.02 -5.42
CA ARG A 219 -4.84 7.26 -5.93
C ARG A 219 -3.81 8.15 -6.61
N SER A 220 -2.55 7.81 -6.41
CA SER A 220 -1.42 8.41 -7.12
C SER A 220 -0.54 7.29 -7.67
N ASP A 221 -0.39 7.23 -8.99
CA ASP A 221 0.38 6.21 -9.69
C ASP A 221 1.87 6.39 -9.42
N PHE A 222 2.59 5.33 -9.15
CA PHE A 222 4.00 5.35 -8.83
C PHE A 222 4.83 4.93 -10.03
N TYR A 223 5.82 5.75 -10.39
CA TYR A 223 6.67 5.54 -11.56
C TYR A 223 8.15 5.54 -11.21
N GLU A 224 8.92 4.78 -11.98
CA GLU A 224 10.37 4.83 -12.04
C GLU A 224 10.83 5.55 -13.30
N LEU A 225 11.65 6.58 -13.11
CA LEU A 225 12.28 7.37 -14.14
C LEU A 225 13.76 7.06 -14.15
N LEU A 226 14.15 6.02 -14.91
CA LEU A 226 15.55 5.80 -15.23
C LEU A 226 16.04 6.94 -16.15
N PRO A 227 17.27 7.46 -16.00
CA PRO A 227 17.82 8.42 -16.93
C PRO A 227 17.78 7.92 -18.38
N SER A 228 17.45 8.79 -19.34
CA SER A 228 17.45 8.51 -20.77
C SER A 228 17.35 9.77 -21.61
N ASP A 229 18.00 9.81 -22.76
CA ASP A 229 17.95 10.96 -23.69
C ASP A 229 16.74 10.91 -24.65
N ASP A 230 16.04 9.77 -24.73
CA ASP A 230 14.97 9.52 -25.71
C ASP A 230 13.58 9.99 -25.27
N ASN A 231 13.43 10.54 -24.07
CA ASN A 231 12.13 10.84 -23.47
C ASN A 231 11.16 9.64 -23.42
N ALA A 232 11.68 8.42 -23.29
CA ALA A 232 10.85 7.23 -23.16
C ALA A 232 9.88 7.36 -21.97
N PRO A 233 8.70 6.70 -22.03
CA PRO A 233 7.82 6.58 -20.88
C PRO A 233 8.54 6.02 -19.66
N ALA A 234 8.21 6.55 -18.48
CA ALA A 234 8.62 6.01 -17.19
C ALA A 234 7.95 4.64 -16.95
N THR A 235 8.62 3.77 -16.19
CA THR A 235 8.08 2.45 -15.84
C THR A 235 7.02 2.62 -14.76
N TYR A 236 5.82 2.09 -14.99
CA TYR A 236 4.75 2.07 -13.98
C TYR A 236 4.99 0.94 -12.99
N LEU A 237 5.04 1.27 -11.69
CA LEU A 237 5.36 0.32 -10.62
C LEU A 237 4.15 -0.04 -9.75
N GLY A 238 3.06 0.71 -9.82
CA GLY A 238 1.89 0.50 -8.97
C GLY A 238 1.21 1.81 -8.62
N TYR A 239 0.41 1.84 -7.56
CA TYR A 239 -0.15 3.09 -7.04
C TYR A 239 -0.20 3.10 -5.52
N PHE A 240 -0.12 4.30 -4.96
CA PHE A 240 -0.47 4.56 -3.57
C PHE A 240 -1.94 4.99 -3.49
N GLU A 241 -2.66 4.53 -2.47
CA GLU A 241 -4.06 4.90 -2.21
C GLU A 241 -4.22 5.38 -0.77
N LEU A 242 -4.63 6.64 -0.62
CA LEU A 242 -4.92 7.27 0.67
C LEU A 242 -6.44 7.26 0.89
N SER A 243 -6.88 6.74 2.03
CA SER A 243 -8.28 6.72 2.45
C SER A 243 -8.66 7.96 3.27
N PRO A 244 -9.96 8.35 3.31
CA PRO A 244 -10.46 9.41 4.19
C PRO A 244 -10.15 9.19 5.67
N GLU A 245 -9.96 7.94 6.09
CA GLU A 245 -9.63 7.58 7.47
C GLU A 245 -8.17 7.92 7.82
N GLY A 246 -7.34 8.23 6.83
CA GLY A 246 -5.92 8.52 6.98
C GLY A 246 -5.02 7.28 6.88
N THR A 247 -5.51 6.19 6.31
CA THR A 247 -4.70 4.99 6.03
C THR A 247 -4.16 5.03 4.61
N LEU A 248 -2.94 4.51 4.41
CA LEU A 248 -2.25 4.48 3.12
C LEU A 248 -1.75 3.06 2.83
N PHE A 249 -1.90 2.62 1.58
CA PHE A 249 -1.25 1.41 1.08
C PHE A 249 -0.65 1.63 -0.30
N PHE A 250 0.26 0.75 -0.69
CA PHE A 250 0.77 0.61 -2.04
C PHE A 250 0.26 -0.68 -2.68
N LYS A 251 -0.22 -0.60 -3.92
CA LYS A 251 -0.53 -1.77 -4.76
C LYS A 251 0.47 -1.86 -5.90
N ALA A 252 1.25 -2.93 -5.93
CA ALA A 252 2.24 -3.17 -6.97
C ALA A 252 1.58 -3.44 -8.34
N ALA A 253 2.17 -2.87 -9.40
CA ALA A 253 1.79 -3.14 -10.78
C ALA A 253 2.13 -4.59 -11.16
N GLY A 254 1.57 -5.04 -12.28
CA GLY A 254 1.94 -6.32 -12.88
C GLY A 254 1.29 -7.55 -12.24
N GLY A 255 0.47 -7.39 -11.19
CA GLY A 255 -0.52 -8.42 -10.87
C GLY A 255 -1.62 -8.28 -11.89
N ASP A 256 -1.94 -9.36 -12.61
CA ASP A 256 -3.24 -9.42 -13.24
C ASP A 256 -4.24 -9.02 -12.16
N VAL A 257 -5.02 -7.98 -12.45
CA VAL A 257 -6.37 -7.95 -11.93
C VAL A 257 -6.94 -9.26 -12.46
N LEU A 258 -6.82 -10.35 -11.68
CA LEU A 258 -7.26 -11.66 -12.14
C LEU A 258 -8.63 -11.40 -12.74
N PRO A 259 -8.83 -11.66 -14.05
CA PRO A 259 -10.09 -11.36 -14.68
C PRO A 259 -11.13 -11.98 -13.78
N LEU A 260 -12.11 -11.17 -13.33
CA LEU A 260 -13.05 -11.62 -12.32
C LEU A 260 -13.59 -12.97 -12.78
N GLU A 261 -13.20 -14.03 -12.07
CA GLU A 261 -13.64 -15.36 -12.44
C GLU A 261 -15.14 -15.35 -12.27
N ARG A 262 -15.86 -15.79 -13.30
CA ARG A 262 -17.31 -15.79 -13.25
C ARG A 262 -17.72 -16.68 -12.07
N PRO A 263 -18.42 -16.15 -11.04
CA PRO A 263 -18.89 -16.98 -9.95
C PRO A 263 -19.81 -18.07 -10.51
N THR A 264 -19.60 -19.30 -10.06
CA THR A 264 -20.43 -20.44 -10.46
C THR A 264 -21.45 -20.70 -9.37
N ILE A 265 -22.73 -20.67 -9.73
CA ILE A 265 -23.79 -21.15 -8.83
C ILE A 265 -23.64 -22.66 -8.72
N GLN A 266 -23.37 -23.13 -7.51
CA GLN A 266 -23.14 -24.54 -7.19
C GLN A 266 -24.43 -25.27 -6.84
N GLY A 267 -25.42 -24.55 -6.30
CA GLY A 267 -26.70 -25.11 -5.92
C GLY A 267 -27.73 -24.05 -5.63
N ILE A 268 -28.99 -24.41 -5.89
CA ILE A 268 -30.16 -23.63 -5.50
C ILE A 268 -31.07 -24.58 -4.73
N ALA A 269 -31.39 -24.24 -3.49
CA ALA A 269 -32.33 -24.98 -2.66
C ALA A 269 -33.44 -24.04 -2.20
N ARG A 270 -34.69 -24.49 -2.23
CA ARG A 270 -35.83 -23.71 -1.76
C ARG A 270 -36.49 -24.40 -0.58
N ASP A 271 -36.69 -23.65 0.51
CA ASP A 271 -37.46 -24.08 1.67
C ASP A 271 -38.66 -23.15 1.84
N VAL A 272 -39.84 -23.65 1.47
CA VAL A 272 -41.15 -22.96 1.45
C VAL A 272 -41.10 -21.57 0.79
N THR A 273 -40.59 -20.55 1.49
CA THR A 273 -40.53 -19.15 1.07
C THR A 273 -39.12 -18.60 0.87
N ILE A 274 -38.06 -19.38 1.11
CA ILE A 274 -36.68 -18.90 1.01
C ILE A 274 -35.91 -19.74 -0.01
N SER A 275 -35.37 -19.08 -1.03
CA SER A 275 -34.42 -19.67 -1.97
C SER A 275 -33.00 -19.35 -1.52
N LYS A 276 -32.18 -20.38 -1.32
CA LYS A 276 -30.76 -20.31 -0.96
C LYS A 276 -29.93 -20.58 -2.19
N VAL A 277 -29.11 -19.61 -2.58
CA VAL A 277 -28.23 -19.69 -3.75
C VAL A 277 -26.79 -19.79 -3.27
N THR A 278 -26.20 -20.97 -3.43
CA THR A 278 -24.80 -21.25 -3.06
C THR A 278 -23.89 -21.07 -4.27
N PHE A 279 -22.78 -20.35 -4.11
CA PHE A 279 -21.86 -20.03 -5.20
C PHE A 279 -20.39 -19.99 -4.73
N SER A 280 -19.47 -20.17 -5.67
CA SER A 280 -18.03 -20.06 -5.42
C SER A 280 -17.55 -18.60 -5.41
N THR A 281 -16.61 -18.28 -4.52
CA THR A 281 -15.91 -16.98 -4.53
C THR A 281 -14.44 -17.15 -4.89
N MET A 282 -13.83 -16.11 -5.47
CA MET A 282 -12.37 -15.98 -5.55
C MET A 282 -11.78 -15.73 -4.16
N ASN A 283 -10.53 -16.16 -3.94
CA ASN A 283 -9.75 -15.79 -2.76
C ASN A 283 -9.20 -14.35 -2.87
N ASP A 284 -10.12 -13.39 -2.93
CA ASP A 284 -9.84 -11.96 -3.06
C ASP A 284 -10.88 -11.15 -2.27
N ALA A 285 -10.50 -10.70 -1.08
CA ALA A 285 -11.38 -9.94 -0.18
C ALA A 285 -11.77 -8.55 -0.70
N THR A 286 -11.17 -8.11 -1.82
CA THR A 286 -11.57 -6.88 -2.51
C THR A 286 -12.73 -7.10 -3.48
N VAL A 287 -13.06 -8.35 -3.81
CA VAL A 287 -14.22 -8.68 -4.65
C VAL A 287 -15.45 -8.87 -3.76
N VAL A 288 -16.51 -8.14 -4.09
CA VAL A 288 -17.80 -8.17 -3.42
C VAL A 288 -18.82 -8.87 -4.32
N TYR A 289 -19.54 -9.83 -3.76
CA TYR A 289 -20.56 -10.63 -4.44
C TYR A 289 -21.95 -10.25 -3.95
N ARG A 290 -22.90 -10.13 -4.88
CA ARG A 290 -24.33 -9.86 -4.60
C ARG A 290 -25.21 -10.80 -5.41
N LEU A 291 -26.36 -11.18 -4.84
CA LEU A 291 -27.36 -12.01 -5.51
C LEU A 291 -28.34 -11.11 -6.26
N CYS A 292 -28.29 -11.12 -7.59
CA CYS A 292 -29.24 -10.41 -8.44
C CYS A 292 -30.39 -11.35 -8.86
N ILE A 293 -31.62 -10.84 -8.78
CA ILE A 293 -32.85 -11.63 -8.88
C ILE A 293 -33.76 -11.00 -9.94
N THR A 294 -34.39 -11.84 -10.78
CA THR A 294 -35.43 -11.43 -11.72
C THR A 294 -36.48 -12.53 -11.90
N ASN A 295 -37.49 -12.29 -12.76
CA ASN A 295 -38.48 -13.28 -13.21
C ASN A 295 -38.45 -13.41 -14.74
N SER A 296 -39.34 -14.21 -15.33
CA SER A 296 -39.37 -14.44 -16.79
C SER A 296 -39.47 -13.15 -17.64
N LEU A 297 -40.12 -12.10 -17.13
CA LEU A 297 -40.22 -10.82 -17.84
C LEU A 297 -38.88 -10.09 -17.95
N GLY A 298 -37.99 -10.26 -16.96
CA GLY A 298 -36.70 -9.58 -16.91
C GLY A 298 -35.53 -10.38 -17.49
N LEU A 299 -35.75 -11.60 -18.01
CA LEU A 299 -34.69 -12.43 -18.60
C LEU A 299 -34.03 -11.82 -19.84
N ASN A 300 -34.78 -11.02 -20.60
CA ASN A 300 -34.26 -10.31 -21.77
C ASN A 300 -33.57 -8.98 -21.42
N THR A 301 -33.59 -8.61 -20.14
CA THR A 301 -32.94 -7.40 -19.62
C THR A 301 -31.53 -7.75 -19.17
N PRO A 302 -30.50 -6.93 -19.48
CA PRO A 302 -29.15 -7.13 -18.95
C PRO A 302 -29.14 -7.27 -17.42
N ILE A 303 -28.26 -8.12 -16.88
CA ILE A 303 -28.18 -8.39 -15.42
C ILE A 303 -27.92 -7.09 -14.63
N GLU A 304 -27.23 -6.12 -15.22
CA GLU A 304 -26.96 -4.81 -14.62
C GLU A 304 -28.23 -3.98 -14.37
N GLN A 305 -29.32 -4.31 -15.05
CA GLN A 305 -30.61 -3.65 -14.97
C GLN A 305 -31.67 -4.53 -14.27
N TRP A 306 -31.28 -5.68 -13.72
CA TRP A 306 -32.22 -6.48 -12.92
C TRP A 306 -32.65 -5.70 -11.68
N PRO A 307 -33.94 -5.76 -11.32
CA PRO A 307 -34.55 -4.82 -10.39
C PRO A 307 -34.03 -4.94 -8.94
N VAL A 308 -33.43 -6.09 -8.59
CA VAL A 308 -33.03 -6.40 -7.21
C VAL A 308 -31.67 -7.09 -7.21
N CYS A 309 -30.69 -6.53 -6.50
CA CYS A 309 -29.50 -7.25 -6.05
C CYS A 309 -29.39 -7.14 -4.52
N VAL A 310 -29.43 -8.27 -3.82
CA VAL A 310 -29.46 -8.36 -2.35
C VAL A 310 -28.25 -9.10 -1.81
N GLY A 311 -28.00 -8.89 -0.52
CA GLY A 311 -26.90 -9.50 0.21
C GLY A 311 -25.53 -8.99 -0.21
N GLU A 312 -24.55 -9.27 0.62
CA GLU A 312 -23.15 -8.94 0.35
C GLU A 312 -22.22 -9.97 0.99
N VAL A 313 -21.29 -10.49 0.20
CA VAL A 313 -20.23 -11.40 0.64
C VAL A 313 -18.90 -10.95 0.03
N LYS A 314 -17.82 -10.96 0.82
CA LYS A 314 -16.46 -10.72 0.32
C LYS A 314 -15.80 -12.03 -0.10
N GLY A 315 -14.99 -11.99 -1.15
CA GLY A 315 -14.27 -13.16 -1.63
C GLY A 315 -13.24 -13.67 -0.63
N ASP A 316 -13.28 -14.97 -0.34
CA ASP A 316 -12.33 -15.66 0.54
C ASP A 316 -11.91 -17.04 -0.01
N GLY A 317 -12.32 -17.36 -1.25
CA GLY A 317 -12.02 -18.63 -1.90
C GLY A 317 -12.92 -19.78 -1.46
N GLN A 318 -13.89 -19.55 -0.57
CA GLN A 318 -14.86 -20.55 -0.12
C GLN A 318 -16.20 -20.37 -0.82
N ALA A 319 -17.06 -21.38 -0.69
CA ALA A 319 -18.45 -21.30 -1.12
C ALA A 319 -19.28 -20.49 -0.10
N HIS A 320 -20.13 -19.61 -0.61
CA HIS A 320 -21.03 -18.80 0.20
C HIS A 320 -22.47 -18.96 -0.27
N THR A 321 -23.42 -18.63 0.62
CA THR A 321 -24.85 -18.70 0.33
C THR A 321 -25.50 -17.35 0.58
N LEU A 322 -26.23 -16.86 -0.42
CA LEU A 322 -27.12 -15.71 -0.30
C LEU A 322 -28.57 -16.16 -0.42
N GLU A 323 -29.48 -15.43 0.21
CA GLU A 323 -30.90 -15.81 0.31
C GLU A 323 -31.80 -14.82 -0.45
N ASP A 324 -32.80 -15.37 -1.14
CA ASP A 324 -33.96 -14.66 -1.65
C ASP A 324 -35.20 -15.08 -0.85
N GLN A 325 -35.84 -14.14 -0.18
CA GLN A 325 -37.03 -14.36 0.66
C GLN A 325 -38.35 -14.15 -0.10
N SER A 326 -38.27 -13.96 -1.42
CA SER A 326 -39.44 -13.74 -2.25
C SER A 326 -40.27 -15.03 -2.40
N VAL A 327 -41.58 -14.86 -2.49
CA VAL A 327 -42.53 -15.99 -2.56
C VAL A 327 -42.91 -16.35 -4.00
N GLU A 328 -42.46 -15.61 -5.01
CA GLU A 328 -42.77 -15.91 -6.40
C GLU A 328 -42.18 -17.25 -6.86
N ASP A 329 -42.94 -17.98 -7.67
CA ASP A 329 -42.57 -19.31 -8.16
C ASP A 329 -41.63 -19.28 -9.37
N ASP A 330 -41.54 -18.13 -10.06
CA ASP A 330 -40.75 -17.95 -11.28
C ASP A 330 -39.59 -16.97 -11.04
N ARG A 331 -38.45 -17.49 -10.59
CA ARG A 331 -37.25 -16.71 -10.24
C ARG A 331 -36.02 -17.18 -10.98
N PHE A 332 -35.25 -16.21 -11.44
CA PHE A 332 -33.94 -16.39 -12.05
C PHE A 332 -32.88 -15.64 -11.25
N TYR A 333 -31.73 -16.28 -11.10
CA TYR A 333 -30.66 -15.81 -10.23
C TYR A 333 -29.38 -15.59 -11.02
N ALA A 334 -28.68 -14.52 -10.68
CA ALA A 334 -27.32 -14.25 -11.13
C ALA A 334 -26.47 -13.80 -9.94
N ILE A 335 -25.21 -14.20 -9.91
CA ILE A 335 -24.25 -13.65 -8.94
C ILE A 335 -23.45 -12.56 -9.64
N LYS A 336 -23.56 -11.33 -9.12
CA LYS A 336 -22.77 -10.20 -9.59
C LYS A 336 -21.54 -10.07 -8.70
N ALA A 337 -20.37 -10.17 -9.31
CA ALA A 337 -19.10 -9.85 -8.68
C ALA A 337 -18.65 -8.45 -9.11
N GLY A 338 -18.21 -7.63 -8.16
CA GLY A 338 -17.65 -6.31 -8.40
C GLY A 338 -16.45 -6.06 -7.50
N ARG A 339 -15.58 -5.14 -7.88
CA ARG A 339 -14.55 -4.56 -7.02
C ARG A 339 -14.94 -3.14 -6.68
#